data_AF-A0A351TT17-F1
#
_entry.id   AF-A0A351TT17-F1
#
_cell.length_a   1.000
_cell.length_b   1.000
_cell.length_c   1.000
_cell.angle_alpha   90.00
_cell.angle_beta   90.00
_cell.angle_gamma   90.00
#
_symmetry.space_group_name_H-M   'P 1'
#
loop_
_entity.id
_entity.type
_entity.pdbx_description
1 polymer ?
#
loop_
_entity_poly.entity_id
_entity_poly.type
_entity_poly.pdbx_seq_one_letter_code
_entity_poly.pdbx_strand_id
1 'polypeptide(L)' 'MEKDILRIAISIIIGYVVVWYIGAMFNFFPFYADDLSIRAIGFTGLIICLVIVGCACWIIHETKKK' A
#
# COMPACT_ATOMS: atom_id res chain seq x y z
N MET A 1 -19.09 10.41 6.66
CA MET A 1 -17.75 10.67 7.22
C MET A 1 -16.99 9.37 7.49
N GLU A 2 -17.44 8.50 8.40
CA GLU A 2 -16.82 7.17 8.61
C GLU A 2 -16.88 6.30 7.34
N LYS A 3 -18.04 6.29 6.66
CA LYS A 3 -18.21 5.68 5.33
C LYS A 3 -17.25 6.23 4.27
N ASP A 4 -16.82 7.48 4.36
CA ASP A 4 -15.93 8.10 3.38
C ASP A 4 -14.48 7.68 3.64
N ILE A 5 -14.07 7.62 4.91
CA ILE A 5 -12.75 7.10 5.32
C ILE A 5 -12.63 5.62 4.94
N LEU A 6 -13.68 4.83 5.17
CA LEU A 6 -13.71 3.42 4.84
C LEU A 6 -13.63 3.20 3.32
N ARG A 7 -14.30 4.04 2.52
CA ARG A 7 -14.16 4.05 1.05
C ARG A 7 -12.74 4.42 0.61
N ILE A 8 -12.14 5.45 1.19
CA ILE A 8 -10.77 5.88 0.89
C ILE A 8 -9.77 4.77 1.22
N ALA A 9 -9.88 4.15 2.39
CA ALA A 9 -9.02 3.05 2.80
C ALA A 9 -9.14 1.84 1.85
N ILE A 10 -10.38 1.46 1.48
CA ILE A 10 -10.61 0.39 0.49
C ILE A 10 -10.01 0.77 -0.86
N SER A 11 -10.21 1.99 -1.35
CA SER A 11 -9.63 2.45 -2.62
C SER A 11 -8.10 2.39 -2.62
N ILE A 12 -7.45 2.70 -1.50
CA ILE A 12 -6.00 2.61 -1.35
C ILE A 12 -5.54 1.15 -1.36
N ILE A 13 -6.23 0.27 -0.64
CA ILE A 13 -5.91 -1.17 -0.63
C ILE A 13 -6.06 -1.76 -2.04
N ILE A 14 -7.13 -1.42 -2.75
CA ILE A 14 -7.35 -1.86 -4.13
C ILE A 14 -6.25 -1.31 -5.04
N GLY A 15 -5.95 -0.01 -4.94
CA GLY A 15 -4.87 0.61 -5.71
C GLY A 15 -3.52 -0.06 -5.46
N TYR A 16 -3.23 -0.41 -4.21
CA TYR A 16 -2.04 -1.17 -3.84
C TYR A 16 -1.99 -2.54 -4.51
N VAL A 17 -3.07 -3.34 -4.41
CA VAL A 17 -3.11 -4.69 -5.00
C VAL A 17 -2.92 -4.63 -6.50
N VAL A 18 -3.53 -3.64 -7.17
CA VAL A 18 -3.37 -3.41 -8.61
C VAL A 18 -1.93 -3.05 -8.95
N VAL A 19 -1.32 -2.08 -8.25
CA VAL A 19 0.08 -1.68 -8.48
C VAL A 19 1.05 -2.84 -8.20
N TRP A 20 0.78 -3.63 -7.15
CA TRP A 20 1.58 -4.80 -6.82
C TRP A 20 1.51 -5.87 -7.92
N TYR A 21 0.31 -6.21 -8.38
CA TYR A 21 0.11 -7.21 -9.43
C TYR A 21 0.69 -6.76 -10.77
N ILE A 22 0.50 -5.50 -11.15
CA ILE A 22 1.10 -4.91 -12.36
C ILE A 22 2.63 -4.90 -12.23
N GLY A 23 3.17 -4.47 -11.09
CA GLY A 23 4.61 -4.48 -10.84
C GLY A 23 5.22 -5.88 -10.98
N ALA A 24 4.54 -6.90 -10.44
CA ALA A 24 4.96 -8.30 -10.56
C ALA A 24 4.85 -8.83 -12.00
N MET A 25 3.78 -8.46 -12.73
CA MET A 25 3.50 -8.95 -14.09
C MET A 25 4.43 -8.32 -15.14
N PHE A 26 4.80 -7.05 -14.99
CA PHE A 26 5.69 -6.33 -15.90
C PHE A 26 7.16 -6.36 -15.47
N ASN A 27 7.50 -7.06 -14.37
CA ASN A 27 8.82 -7.03 -13.76
C ASN A 27 9.32 -5.59 -13.53
N PHE A 28 8.39 -4.67 -13.25
CA PHE A 28 8.67 -3.24 -13.09
C PHE A 28 9.02 -2.96 -11.63
N PHE A 29 9.73 -1.86 -11.36
CA PHE A 29 10.16 -1.44 -10.02
C PHE A 29 9.03 -1.67 -8.98
N PRO A 30 9.20 -2.47 -7.90
CA PRO A 30 10.44 -3.00 -7.28
C PRO A 30 10.95 -4.37 -7.79
N PHE A 31 10.31 -4.99 -8.77
CA PHE A 31 10.63 -6.35 -9.21
C PHE A 31 11.73 -6.44 -10.29
N TYR A 32 12.17 -5.29 -10.81
CA TYR A 32 13.14 -5.16 -11.92
C TYR A 32 14.59 -5.60 -11.61
N ALA A 33 14.86 -6.23 -10.46
CA ALA A 33 16.21 -6.63 -10.08
C ALA A 33 16.44 -8.13 -10.30
N ASP A 34 17.61 -8.48 -10.85
CA ASP A 34 18.06 -9.87 -10.99
C ASP A 34 18.33 -10.53 -9.63
N ASP A 35 18.76 -9.75 -8.64
CA ASP A 35 19.03 -10.25 -7.29
C ASP A 35 17.75 -10.40 -6.45
N LEU A 36 17.57 -11.61 -5.90
CA LEU A 36 16.46 -11.97 -5.01
C LEU A 36 16.34 -10.98 -3.83
N SER A 37 17.47 -10.53 -3.29
CA SER A 37 17.54 -9.61 -2.15
C SER A 37 16.97 -8.22 -2.47
N ILE A 38 17.26 -7.68 -3.66
CA ILE A 38 16.80 -6.35 -4.07
C ILE A 38 15.29 -6.39 -4.33
N ARG A 39 14.80 -7.46 -4.96
CA ARG A 39 13.37 -7.70 -5.17
C ARG A 39 12.61 -7.82 -3.84
N ALA A 40 13.20 -8.49 -2.85
CA ALA A 40 12.62 -8.59 -1.51
C ALA A 40 12.54 -7.23 -0.81
N ILE A 41 13.59 -6.40 -0.89
CA ILE A 41 13.62 -5.06 -0.29
C ILE A 41 12.50 -4.20 -0.86
N GLY A 42 12.34 -4.18 -2.18
CA GLY A 42 11.32 -3.34 -2.79
C GLY A 42 9.89 -3.86 -2.57
N PHE A 43 9.67 -5.17 -2.47
CA PHE A 43 8.39 -5.73 -1.98
C PHE A 43 8.09 -5.31 -0.53
N THR A 44 9.11 -5.33 0.33
CA THR A 44 8.98 -4.89 1.73
C THR A 44 8.66 -3.40 1.81
N GLY A 45 9.26 -2.57 0.95
CA GLY A 45 8.96 -1.14 0.84
C GLY A 45 7.49 -0.87 0.50
N LEU A 46 6.92 -1.64 -0.44
CA LEU A 46 5.50 -1.56 -0.78
C LEU A 46 4.60 -1.90 0.43
N ILE A 47 4.91 -2.97 1.17
CA ILE A 47 4.16 -3.35 2.38
C ILE A 47 4.21 -2.22 3.43
N ILE A 48 5.37 -1.61 3.64
CA ILE A 48 5.54 -0.50 4.59
C ILE A 48 4.66 0.69 4.19
N CYS A 49 4.60 1.04 2.90
CA CYS A 49 3.69 2.10 2.42
C CYS A 49 2.23 1.78 2.75
N LEU A 50 1.81 0.52 2.59
CA LEU A 50 0.45 0.08 2.93
C LEU A 50 0.14 0.28 4.42
N VAL A 51 1.08 -0.12 5.30
CA VAL A 51 0.94 0.01 6.75
C VAL A 51 0.88 1.48 7.15
N ILE A 52 1.75 2.33 6.61
CA ILE A 52 1.76 3.77 6.90
C ILE A 52 0.40 4.39 6.55
N VAL A 53 -0.15 4.06 5.38
CA VAL A 53 -1.44 4.62 4.96
C VAL A 53 -2.59 4.08 5.81
N GLY A 54 -2.58 2.80 6.17
CA GLY A 54 -3.53 2.21 7.11
C GLY A 54 -3.51 2.92 8.47
N CYS A 55 -2.32 3.13 9.03
CA CYS A 55 -2.14 3.87 10.28
C CYS A 55 -2.59 5.33 10.17
N ALA A 56 -2.27 6.02 9.07
CA ALA A 56 -2.72 7.39 8.84
C ALA A 56 -4.25 7.49 8.79
N CYS A 57 -4.92 6.55 8.10
CA CYS A 57 -6.38 6.49 8.08
C CYS A 57 -6.96 6.25 9.48
N TRP A 58 -6.33 5.39 10.28
CA TRP A 58 -6.73 5.13 11.66
C TRP A 58 -6.61 6.39 12.54
N ILE A 59 -5.48 7.10 12.47
CA ILE A 59 -5.26 8.33 13.24
C ILE A 59 -6.29 9.40 12.87
N ILE A 60 -6.57 9.56 11.57
CA ILE A 60 -7.59 10.51 11.10
C ILE A 60 -8.98 10.10 11.60
N HIS A 61 -9.31 8.80 11.60
CA HIS A 61 -10.59 8.33 12.13
C HIS A 61 -10.73 8.61 13.62
N GLU A 62 -9.71 8.31 14.42
CA GLU A 62 -9.73 8.50 15.87
C GLU A 62 -9.77 9.98 16.27
N THR A 63 -8.99 10.83 15.60
CA THR A 63 -8.99 12.28 15.85
C THR A 63 -10.31 12.96 15.50
N LYS A 64 -11.05 12.42 14.54
CA LYS A 64 -12.34 12.96 14.09
C LYS A 64 -13.54 12.43 14.91
N LYS A 65 -13.30 11.39 15.71
CA LYS A 65 -14.27 10.79 16.64
C LYS A 65 -14.32 11.52 17.99
N LYS A 66 -13.22 12.20 18.36
CA LYS A 66 -13.18 13.19 19.45
C LYS A 66 -13.78 14.51 19.01
#